data_AF-A0A537XLS8-F1
#
_entry.id   AF-A0A537XLS8-F1
#
_cell.length_a   1.000
_cell.length_b   1.000
_cell.length_c   1.000
_cell.angle_alpha   90.00
_cell.angle_beta   90.00
_cell.angle_gamma   90.00
#
_symmetry.space_group_name_H-M   'P 1'
#
loop_
_entity.id
_entity.type
_entity.pdbx_description
1 polymer ?
#
loop_
_entity_poly.entity_id
_entity_poly.type
_entity_poly.pdbx_seq_one_letter_code
_entity_poly.pdbx_strand_id
1 'polypeptide(L)'
;MRVYIIVTSLAFSIIGDARGTVVDTGADAQRYCQLLTEGSFHDNGEARSAGACEGMIETAMLFSPNLPADVRACPPAQGSILESVKVLLRYLDNNPDRLNEPGITLAIEAFRNDWPCRGDDAEASGRSGPRPKTRVPKKSK
;
A
#
# COMPACT_ATOMS: atom_id res chain seq x y z
N MET A 1 -38.38 -1.95 -36.90
CA MET A 1 -37.19 -2.65 -36.37
C MET A 1 -36.08 -1.72 -35.91
N ARG A 2 -35.59 -0.76 -36.73
CA ARG A 2 -34.51 0.17 -36.32
C ARG A 2 -34.83 1.03 -35.08
N VAL A 3 -36.08 1.49 -34.94
CA VAL A 3 -36.52 2.31 -33.79
C VAL A 3 -36.48 1.53 -32.48
N TYR A 4 -36.85 0.24 -32.49
CA TYR A 4 -36.81 -0.61 -31.30
C TYR A 4 -35.39 -0.83 -30.79
N ILE A 5 -34.43 -1.03 -31.70
CA ILE A 5 -33.01 -1.19 -31.34
C ILE A 5 -32.49 0.08 -30.62
N ILE A 6 -32.80 1.26 -31.16
CA ILE A 6 -32.36 2.54 -30.57
C ILE A 6 -32.94 2.75 -29.17
N VAL A 7 -34.24 2.46 -28.99
CA VAL A 7 -34.92 2.60 -27.69
C VAL A 7 -34.37 1.61 -26.67
N THR A 8 -34.09 0.36 -27.06
CA THR A 8 -33.48 -0.62 -26.14
C THR A 8 -32.07 -0.22 -25.73
N SER A 9 -31.25 0.31 -26.65
CA SER A 9 -29.88 0.74 -26.32
C SER A 9 -29.85 1.94 -25.37
N LEU A 10 -30.77 2.90 -25.55
CA LEU A 10 -30.89 4.04 -24.64
C LEU A 10 -31.37 3.61 -23.25
N ALA A 11 -32.27 2.62 -23.15
CA ALA A 11 -32.71 2.08 -21.86
C ALA A 11 -31.58 1.36 -21.09
N PHE A 12 -30.67 0.66 -21.79
CA PHE A 12 -29.51 0.02 -21.16
C PHE A 12 -28.42 1.01 -20.71
N SER A 13 -28.38 2.22 -21.29
CA SER A 13 -27.36 3.22 -20.97
C SER A 13 -27.57 3.92 -19.62
N ILE A 14 -28.74 3.76 -18.98
CA ILE A 14 -29.10 4.43 -17.73
C ILE A 14 -28.81 3.54 -16.50
N ILE A 15 -28.41 2.28 -16.68
CA ILE A 15 -28.25 1.31 -15.57
C ILE A 15 -26.81 1.30 -15.01
N GLY A 16 -25.86 1.97 -15.66
CA GLY A 16 -24.45 1.93 -15.28
C GLY A 16 -23.97 3.14 -14.48
N ASP A 17 -24.18 3.16 -13.15
CA ASP A 17 -23.45 4.06 -12.25
C ASP A 17 -22.05 3.49 -12.01
N ALA A 18 -21.11 3.74 -12.93
CA ALA A 18 -19.71 3.46 -12.72
C ALA A 18 -19.11 4.53 -11.78
N ARG A 19 -19.27 4.35 -10.48
CA ARG A 19 -18.54 5.16 -9.48
C ARG A 19 -17.13 4.58 -9.34
N GLY A 20 -16.20 5.12 -10.12
CA GLY A 20 -14.77 4.90 -9.86
C GLY A 20 -14.35 5.73 -8.65
N THR A 21 -14.20 5.12 -7.48
CA THR A 21 -13.36 5.70 -6.44
C THR A 21 -11.91 5.56 -6.90
N VAL A 22 -11.12 6.62 -6.73
CA VAL A 22 -9.78 6.72 -7.30
C VAL A 22 -8.74 5.99 -6.43
N VAL A 23 -9.07 5.63 -5.18
CA VAL A 23 -8.28 4.79 -4.26
C VAL A 23 -9.22 4.12 -3.25
N ASP A 24 -9.00 2.84 -2.92
CA ASP A 24 -9.75 2.13 -1.87
C ASP A 24 -9.50 2.74 -0.47
N THR A 25 -10.53 2.82 0.36
CA THR A 25 -10.40 3.31 1.75
C THR A 25 -9.79 2.25 2.69
N GLY A 26 -9.46 2.63 3.92
CA GLY A 26 -9.05 1.69 4.96
C GLY A 26 -10.12 0.64 5.27
N ALA A 27 -11.40 1.01 5.26
CA ALA A 27 -12.51 0.06 5.42
C ALA A 27 -12.56 -0.96 4.27
N ASP A 28 -12.36 -0.49 3.03
CA ASP A 28 -12.31 -1.36 1.86
C ASP A 28 -11.09 -2.30 1.95
N ALA A 29 -9.91 -1.76 2.26
CA ALA A 29 -8.69 -2.52 2.44
C ALA A 29 -8.82 -3.58 3.54
N GLN A 30 -9.42 -3.25 4.69
CA GLN A 30 -9.66 -4.20 5.78
C GLN A 30 -10.50 -5.37 5.28
N ARG A 31 -11.65 -5.09 4.65
CA ARG A 31 -12.54 -6.12 4.11
C ARG A 31 -11.85 -6.99 3.07
N TYR A 32 -11.14 -6.38 2.13
CA TYR A 32 -10.49 -7.09 1.02
C TYR A 32 -9.36 -7.99 1.52
N CYS A 33 -8.61 -7.51 2.51
CA CYS A 33 -7.52 -8.26 3.10
C CYS A 33 -8.00 -9.39 4.03
N GLN A 34 -9.15 -9.24 4.69
CA GLN A 34 -9.81 -10.34 5.40
C GLN A 34 -10.17 -11.48 4.44
N LEU A 35 -10.79 -11.16 3.30
CA LEU A 35 -11.08 -12.15 2.25
C LEU A 35 -9.80 -12.88 1.78
N LEU A 36 -8.72 -12.13 1.56
CA LEU A 36 -7.43 -12.72 1.18
C LEU A 36 -6.89 -13.68 2.24
N THR A 37 -7.03 -13.36 3.54
CA THR A 37 -6.60 -14.26 4.63
C THR A 37 -7.46 -15.50 4.79
N GLU A 38 -8.76 -15.41 4.49
CA GLU A 38 -9.67 -16.55 4.52
C GLU A 38 -9.32 -17.57 3.42
N GLY A 39 -8.88 -17.09 2.25
CA GLY A 39 -8.38 -17.94 1.16
C GLY A 39 -9.46 -18.78 0.46
N SER A 40 -10.72 -18.57 0.80
CA SER A 40 -11.89 -19.18 0.15
C SER A 40 -12.81 -18.07 -0.36
N PHE A 41 -13.09 -18.07 -1.66
CA PHE A 41 -13.94 -17.07 -2.31
C PHE A 41 -15.24 -17.73 -2.81
N HIS A 42 -16.37 -17.11 -2.52
CA HIS A 42 -17.69 -17.58 -2.95
C HIS A 42 -18.05 -17.12 -4.37
N ASP A 43 -17.49 -16.00 -4.81
CA ASP A 43 -17.71 -15.47 -6.16
C ASP A 43 -16.48 -14.72 -6.73
N ASN A 44 -16.60 -14.28 -7.99
CA ASN A 44 -15.56 -13.53 -8.69
C ASN A 44 -15.31 -12.13 -8.10
N GLY A 45 -16.30 -11.54 -7.43
CA GLY A 45 -16.19 -10.24 -6.78
C GLY A 45 -15.31 -10.32 -5.53
N GLU A 46 -15.49 -11.36 -4.72
CA GLU A 46 -14.62 -11.67 -3.58
C GLU A 46 -13.20 -11.99 -4.02
N ALA A 47 -13.03 -12.84 -5.04
CA ALA A 47 -11.70 -13.14 -5.59
C ALA A 47 -11.01 -11.88 -6.13
N ARG A 48 -11.74 -11.00 -6.81
CA ARG A 48 -11.22 -9.71 -7.29
C ARG A 48 -10.82 -8.80 -6.12
N SER A 49 -11.64 -8.75 -5.06
CA SER A 49 -11.37 -7.94 -3.87
C SER A 49 -10.12 -8.43 -3.14
N ALA A 50 -9.98 -9.73 -2.95
CA ALA A 50 -8.78 -10.33 -2.37
C ALA A 50 -7.52 -10.02 -3.21
N GLY A 51 -7.63 -10.11 -4.54
CA GLY A 51 -6.55 -9.71 -5.45
C GLY A 51 -6.20 -8.22 -5.37
N ALA A 52 -7.17 -7.34 -5.09
CA ALA A 52 -6.92 -5.92 -4.85
C ALA A 52 -6.11 -5.70 -3.56
N CYS A 53 -6.41 -6.43 -2.48
CA CYS A 53 -5.58 -6.41 -1.28
C CYS A 53 -4.15 -6.92 -1.59
N GLU A 54 -4.01 -8.05 -2.27
CA GLU A 54 -2.70 -8.62 -2.61
C GLU A 54 -1.83 -7.61 -3.38
N GLY A 55 -2.38 -7.01 -4.44
CA GLY A 55 -1.67 -6.00 -5.23
C GLY A 55 -1.32 -4.74 -4.43
N MET A 56 -2.19 -4.30 -3.52
CA MET A 56 -1.93 -3.18 -2.62
C MET A 56 -0.76 -3.49 -1.67
N ILE A 57 -0.77 -4.67 -1.04
CA ILE A 57 0.28 -5.12 -0.13
C ILE A 57 1.61 -5.27 -0.86
N GLU A 58 1.62 -5.89 -2.05
CA GLU A 58 2.83 -6.03 -2.86
C GLU A 58 3.40 -4.66 -3.25
N THR A 59 2.53 -3.73 -3.66
CA THR A 59 2.92 -2.35 -3.96
C THR A 59 3.51 -1.67 -2.73
N ALA A 60 2.82 -1.72 -1.59
CA ALA A 60 3.32 -1.14 -0.36
C ALA A 60 4.69 -1.74 0.02
N MET A 61 4.87 -3.05 -0.09
CA MET A 61 6.13 -3.71 0.24
C MET A 61 7.27 -3.29 -0.69
N LEU A 62 7.01 -3.18 -2.00
CA LEU A 62 7.99 -2.83 -3.00
C LEU A 62 8.45 -1.37 -2.89
N PHE A 63 7.50 -0.45 -2.64
CA PHE A 63 7.79 0.98 -2.63
C PHE A 63 8.24 1.50 -1.27
N SER A 64 7.79 0.91 -0.16
CA SER A 64 8.10 1.39 1.20
C SER A 64 9.59 1.64 1.47
N PRO A 65 10.54 0.79 1.04
CA PRO A 65 11.97 1.03 1.27
C PRO A 65 12.54 2.25 0.52
N ASN A 66 11.86 2.67 -0.55
CA ASN A 66 12.32 3.73 -1.45
C ASN A 66 11.65 5.09 -1.17
N LEU A 67 10.74 5.15 -0.19
CA LEU A 67 10.10 6.39 0.21
C LEU A 67 11.06 7.30 1.03
N PRO A 68 10.72 8.59 1.19
CA PRO A 68 11.44 9.50 2.08
C PRO A 68 11.59 8.97 3.51
N ALA A 69 12.67 9.37 4.21
CA ALA A 69 13.04 8.83 5.52
C ALA A 69 11.96 9.01 6.61
N ASP A 70 11.13 10.03 6.49
CA ASP A 70 10.05 10.35 7.41
C ASP A 70 8.81 9.47 7.23
N VAL A 71 8.71 8.67 6.17
CA VAL A 71 7.55 7.80 5.87
C VAL A 71 7.92 6.40 5.39
N ARG A 72 9.21 6.12 5.14
CA ARG A 72 9.68 4.81 4.68
C ARG A 72 9.46 3.69 5.71
N ALA A 73 9.35 2.48 5.19
CA ALA A 73 9.39 1.25 5.98
C ALA A 73 10.38 0.26 5.35
N CYS A 74 10.91 -0.66 6.16
CA CYS A 74 11.86 -1.67 5.73
C CYS A 74 11.28 -3.09 5.95
N PRO A 75 10.20 -3.46 5.23
CA PRO A 75 9.66 -4.80 5.28
C PRO A 75 10.72 -5.85 4.91
N PRO A 76 10.65 -7.07 5.47
CA PRO A 76 11.58 -8.13 5.15
C PRO A 76 11.50 -8.50 3.65
N ALA A 77 12.65 -8.64 2.99
CA ALA A 77 12.75 -8.90 1.55
C ALA A 77 12.08 -10.21 1.06
N GLN A 78 11.80 -11.14 1.98
CA GLN A 78 11.08 -12.39 1.73
C GLN A 78 9.79 -12.46 2.57
N GLY A 79 9.23 -11.32 2.96
CA GLY A 79 7.96 -11.27 3.67
C GLY A 79 6.87 -11.96 2.87
N SER A 80 6.19 -12.92 3.49
CA SER A 80 4.98 -13.47 2.90
C SER A 80 3.94 -12.36 2.77
N ILE A 81 3.29 -12.24 1.61
CA ILE A 81 2.15 -11.34 1.41
C ILE A 81 1.15 -11.50 2.57
N LEU A 82 0.86 -12.74 2.97
CA LEU A 82 -0.07 -13.01 4.09
C LEU A 82 0.42 -12.48 5.44
N GLU A 83 1.73 -12.41 5.67
CA GLU A 83 2.25 -11.81 6.91
C GLU A 83 2.12 -10.29 6.88
N SER A 84 2.43 -9.67 5.74
CA SER A 84 2.21 -8.23 5.52
C SER A 84 0.74 -7.84 5.62
N VAL A 85 -0.18 -8.70 5.16
CA VAL A 85 -1.62 -8.54 5.36
C VAL A 85 -1.97 -8.51 6.85
N LYS A 86 -1.42 -9.42 7.66
CA LYS A 86 -1.68 -9.42 9.12
C LYS A 86 -1.16 -8.16 9.80
N VAL A 87 -0.02 -7.61 9.35
CA VAL A 87 0.51 -6.33 9.84
C VAL A 87 -0.49 -5.21 9.55
N LEU A 88 -1.01 -5.12 8.32
CA LEU A 88 -2.05 -4.14 7.97
C LEU A 88 -3.32 -4.33 8.81
N LEU A 89 -3.86 -5.55 8.89
CA LEU A 89 -5.10 -5.82 9.62
C LEU A 89 -4.97 -5.46 11.10
N ARG A 90 -3.86 -5.83 11.75
CA ARG A 90 -3.57 -5.44 13.13
C ARG A 90 -3.49 -3.91 13.30
N TYR A 91 -2.89 -3.22 12.34
CA TYR A 91 -2.82 -1.76 12.37
C TYR A 91 -4.20 -1.13 12.27
N LEU A 92 -5.06 -1.60 11.36
CA LEU A 92 -6.43 -1.08 11.20
C LEU A 92 -7.30 -1.36 12.43
N ASP A 93 -7.18 -2.55 13.03
CA ASP A 93 -7.88 -2.89 14.27
C ASP A 93 -7.51 -1.95 15.43
N ASN A 94 -6.26 -1.47 15.47
CA ASN A 94 -5.78 -0.52 16.47
C ASN A 94 -6.07 0.96 16.13
N ASN A 95 -6.50 1.27 14.90
CA ASN A 95 -6.76 2.63 14.41
C ASN A 95 -8.12 2.73 13.69
N PRO A 96 -9.24 2.39 14.35
CA PRO A 96 -10.56 2.31 13.71
C PRO A 96 -11.10 3.67 13.25
N ASP A 97 -10.60 4.77 13.81
CA ASP A 97 -10.96 6.15 13.46
C ASP A 97 -10.41 6.60 12.10
N ARG A 98 -9.47 5.83 11.52
CA ARG A 98 -8.78 6.17 10.26
C ARG A 98 -9.27 5.39 9.04
N LEU A 99 -10.32 4.58 9.18
CA LEU A 99 -10.80 3.71 8.09
C LEU A 99 -11.32 4.45 6.85
N ASN A 100 -11.54 5.77 6.94
CA ASN A 100 -11.89 6.62 5.80
C ASN A 100 -10.67 7.11 4.98
N GLU A 101 -9.45 6.88 5.45
CA GLU A 101 -8.23 7.25 4.74
C GLU A 101 -7.88 6.24 3.62
N PRO A 102 -6.99 6.58 2.67
CA PRO A 102 -6.58 5.65 1.61
C PRO A 102 -5.88 4.40 2.18
N GLY A 103 -6.34 3.21 1.80
CA GLY A 103 -5.83 1.94 2.31
C GLY A 103 -4.33 1.74 2.07
N ILE A 104 -3.82 2.17 0.92
CA ILE A 104 -2.39 2.08 0.60
C ILE A 104 -1.52 2.95 1.54
N THR A 105 -2.03 4.11 1.96
CA THR A 105 -1.34 4.97 2.93
C THR A 105 -1.27 4.27 4.28
N LEU A 106 -2.39 3.70 4.74
CA LEU A 106 -2.44 2.94 5.99
C LEU A 106 -1.54 1.69 5.95
N ALA A 107 -1.40 1.03 4.79
CA ALA A 107 -0.49 -0.10 4.62
C ALA A 107 0.99 0.30 4.76
N ILE A 108 1.41 1.39 4.15
CA ILE A 108 2.78 1.92 4.29
C ILE A 108 3.06 2.30 5.75
N GLU A 109 2.11 2.97 6.40
CA GLU A 109 2.23 3.35 7.81
C GLU A 109 2.26 2.13 8.75
N ALA A 110 1.44 1.12 8.49
CA ALA A 110 1.47 -0.15 9.20
C ALA A 110 2.84 -0.82 9.09
N PHE A 111 3.42 -0.86 7.88
CA PHE A 111 4.75 -1.41 7.67
C PHE A 111 5.83 -0.60 8.36
N ARG A 112 5.71 0.73 8.40
CA ARG A 112 6.67 1.57 9.12
C ARG A 112 6.62 1.31 10.63
N ASN A 113 5.42 1.13 11.18
CA ASN A 113 5.22 0.86 12.59
C ASN A 113 5.84 -0.49 13.01
N ASP A 114 5.61 -1.55 12.23
CA ASP A 114 6.09 -2.89 12.57
C ASP A 114 7.52 -3.16 12.07
N TRP A 115 7.96 -2.49 10.99
CA TRP A 115 9.25 -2.66 10.34
C TRP A 115 9.96 -1.32 10.04
N PRO A 116 10.36 -0.56 11.08
CA PRO A 116 11.12 0.68 10.89
C PRO A 116 12.49 0.42 10.24
N CYS A 117 12.97 1.35 9.41
CA CYS A 117 14.31 1.25 8.85
C CYS A 117 15.38 1.60 9.89
N ARG A 118 16.48 0.83 9.93
CA ARG A 118 17.60 1.12 10.83
C ARG A 118 18.29 2.42 10.41
N GLY A 119 18.39 3.37 11.34
CA GLY A 119 19.04 4.67 11.13
C GLY A 119 18.07 5.86 11.13
N ASP A 120 16.76 5.63 11.09
CA ASP A 120 15.75 6.70 11.12
C ASP A 120 15.71 7.46 12.48
N ASP A 121 16.18 6.83 13.56
CA ASP A 121 16.40 7.48 14.86
C ASP A 121 17.78 8.16 14.98
N ALA A 122 18.74 7.86 14.10
CA ALA A 122 20.12 8.34 14.22
C ALA A 122 20.33 9.71 13.56
N GLU A 123 19.46 10.10 12.63
CA GLU A 123 19.58 11.38 11.92
C GLU A 123 18.94 12.55 12.69
N ALA A 124 17.97 12.28 13.57
CA ALA A 124 17.38 13.30 14.44
C ALA A 124 18.35 13.81 15.54
N SER A 125 19.39 13.04 15.89
CA SER A 125 20.36 13.42 16.95
C SER A 125 21.77 13.79 16.44
N GLY A 126 21.99 13.85 15.13
CA GLY A 126 23.34 13.77 14.56
C GLY A 126 23.78 14.96 13.72
N ARG A 127 24.00 16.12 14.35
CA ARG A 127 24.81 17.20 13.74
C ARG A 127 26.18 16.62 13.36
N SER A 128 26.46 16.41 12.07
CA SER A 128 27.81 16.14 11.58
C SER A 128 27.93 16.62 10.13
N GLY A 129 28.61 17.76 9.98
CA GLY A 129 28.87 18.41 8.70
C GLY A 129 29.76 17.59 7.75
N PRO A 130 30.14 18.17 6.59
CA PRO A 130 30.84 17.48 5.53
C PRO A 130 32.17 16.88 6.01
N ARG A 131 32.39 15.58 5.76
CA ARG A 131 33.68 14.92 6.03
C ARG A 131 34.83 15.65 5.30
N PRO A 132 35.97 15.97 5.95
CA PRO A 132 37.12 16.53 5.25
C PRO A 132 37.71 15.49 4.29
N LYS A 133 37.93 15.87 3.04
CA LYS A 133 38.63 15.03 2.04
C LYS A 133 40.11 14.90 2.45
N THR A 134 40.55 13.69 2.79
CA THR A 134 41.96 13.39 3.03
C THR A 134 42.75 13.56 1.73
N ARG A 135 43.66 14.54 1.69
CA ARG A 135 44.52 14.82 0.52
C ARG A 135 45.69 13.81 0.53
N VAL A 136 45.75 12.93 -0.46
CA VAL A 136 46.88 12.00 -0.67
C VAL A 136 48.10 12.78 -1.18
N PRO A 137 49.32 12.63 -0.62
CA PRO A 137 50.50 13.30 -1.14
C PRO A 137 50.96 12.66 -2.46
N LYS A 138 51.16 13.51 -3.46
CA LYS A 138 51.66 13.17 -4.79
C LYS A 138 53.16 12.82 -4.68
N LYS A 139 53.55 11.58 -4.96
CA LYS A 139 54.97 11.18 -5.09
C LYS A 139 55.56 11.85 -6.33
N SER A 140 56.60 12.66 -6.13
CA SER A 140 57.49 13.16 -7.18
C SER A 140 58.40 12.03 -7.69
N LYS A 141 58.50 11.89 -9.01
CA LYS A 141 59.64 11.26 -9.68
C LYS A 141 60.57 12.37 -10.15
#